data_AF-A0A9W6PH34-F1
#
_entry.id   AF-A0A9W6PH34-F1
#
_cell.length_a   1.000
_cell.length_b   1.000
_cell.length_c   1.000
_cell.angle_alpha   90.00
_cell.angle_beta   90.00
_cell.angle_gamma   90.00
#
_symmetry.space_group_name_H-M   'P 1'
#
loop_
_entity.id
_entity.type
_entity.pdbx_description
1 polymer ?
#
loop_
_entity_poly.entity_id
_entity_poly.type
_entity_poly.pdbx_seq_one_letter_code
_entity_poly.pdbx_strand_id
1 'polypeptide(L)'
;MAELALPAHDVARVRFAVSPLWQLTTSYRLLASGAADPVHRRWLDQVRPRTAAAGLDRRLLAELLPPGAGYVPDFLNPAPATPAPTLDEELAALAATPAERIRADLDHLRHHQGRTGPRTRALHADPPAQLPRLVREIAAYWETVLAPYWPRIRALLDADVFHRAGQAARHGTGHLLNSLHPQVSWGDAGLHLERRARTLARHATGSGLLLVPSAFKGSGLSTRIAPPDPPQLAYRARGTGDLWQPRTAPAADALAAVLGRARTLLLAELDTPATTTELAARTGLSPAHVSQNLTALRAAGFATAHRTGRTVLYARTAVAETLLTEVPPTARPPTATPLTESPLTERPPPPAADSDRGRGGGPPRGQ
;
A
#
# COMPACT_ATOMS: atom_id res chain seq x y z
N MET A 1 -11.46 -23.60 9.16
CA MET A 1 -10.33 -23.33 8.26
C MET A 1 -10.92 -23.22 6.87
N ALA A 2 -10.63 -22.15 6.14
CA ALA A 2 -11.08 -22.02 4.76
C ALA A 2 -9.88 -22.15 3.83
N GLU A 3 -10.02 -22.96 2.79
CA GLU A 3 -8.99 -23.12 1.77
C GLU A 3 -9.36 -22.33 0.52
N LEU A 4 -8.37 -21.66 -0.05
CA LEU A 4 -8.40 -21.08 -1.38
C LEU A 4 -7.40 -21.86 -2.24
N ALA A 5 -7.92 -22.77 -3.06
CA ALA A 5 -7.12 -23.46 -4.06
C ALA A 5 -6.50 -22.42 -5.01
N LEU A 6 -5.17 -22.47 -5.15
CA LEU A 6 -4.39 -21.59 -6.00
C LEU A 6 -3.50 -22.47 -6.88
N PRO A 7 -4.04 -22.98 -8.00
CA PRO A 7 -3.26 -23.80 -8.92
C PRO A 7 -2.06 -23.00 -9.46
N ALA A 8 -1.03 -23.70 -9.94
CA ALA A 8 0.23 -23.08 -10.37
C ALA A 8 0.04 -21.92 -11.37
N HIS A 9 -0.93 -22.00 -12.27
CA HIS A 9 -1.24 -20.93 -13.23
C HIS A 9 -1.79 -19.66 -12.57
N ASP A 10 -2.50 -19.77 -11.44
CA ASP A 10 -2.97 -18.63 -10.67
C ASP A 10 -1.84 -18.07 -9.77
N VAL A 11 -0.93 -18.91 -9.28
CA VAL A 11 0.29 -18.47 -8.58
C VAL A 11 1.15 -17.59 -9.48
N ALA A 12 1.30 -17.95 -10.74
CA ALA A 12 2.01 -17.14 -11.74
C ALA A 12 1.35 -15.77 -12.01
N ARG A 13 0.09 -15.60 -11.61
CA ARG A 13 -0.70 -14.37 -11.75
C ARG A 13 -0.90 -13.64 -10.42
N VAL A 14 -0.12 -13.99 -9.39
CA VAL A 14 -0.07 -13.22 -8.14
C VAL A 14 0.54 -11.85 -8.43
N ARG A 15 -0.21 -10.78 -8.14
CA ARG A 15 0.27 -9.41 -8.33
C ARG A 15 -0.15 -8.50 -7.19
N PHE A 16 0.63 -7.46 -6.98
CA PHE A 16 0.31 -6.40 -6.02
C PHE A 16 -0.57 -5.32 -6.66
N ALA A 17 -1.45 -4.73 -5.86
CA ALA A 17 -2.17 -3.53 -6.24
C ALA A 17 -2.24 -2.54 -5.07
N VAL A 18 -1.80 -1.30 -5.28
CA VAL A 18 -1.95 -0.21 -4.32
C VAL A 18 -3.21 0.58 -4.67
N SER A 19 -4.30 0.24 -3.98
CA SER A 19 -5.65 0.74 -4.27
C SER A 19 -6.06 1.89 -3.34
N PRO A 20 -6.34 3.10 -3.87
CA PRO A 20 -6.99 4.20 -3.17
C PRO A 20 -8.28 3.82 -2.43
N LEU A 21 -9.21 3.11 -3.08
CA LEU A 21 -10.49 2.70 -2.49
C LEU A 21 -10.28 1.72 -1.34
N TRP A 22 -9.29 0.83 -1.40
CA TRP A 22 -8.96 -0.01 -0.25
C TRP A 22 -8.44 0.80 0.94
N GLN A 23 -7.64 1.84 0.70
CA GLN A 23 -7.22 2.74 1.77
C GLN A 23 -8.42 3.51 2.33
N LEU A 24 -9.34 3.93 1.47
CA LEU A 24 -10.56 4.63 1.86
C LEU A 24 -11.49 3.79 2.72
N THR A 25 -11.81 2.56 2.32
CA THR A 25 -12.73 1.71 3.09
C THR A 25 -12.13 1.34 4.45
N THR A 26 -10.82 1.08 4.51
CA THR A 26 -10.13 0.76 5.77
C THR A 26 -9.96 1.98 6.67
N SER A 27 -9.56 3.14 6.14
CA SER A 27 -9.44 4.39 6.91
C SER A 27 -10.79 4.88 7.41
N TYR A 28 -11.85 4.71 6.62
CA TYR A 28 -13.20 5.08 7.01
C TYR A 28 -13.67 4.28 8.22
N ARG A 29 -13.53 2.94 8.16
CA ARG A 29 -13.90 2.06 9.28
C ARG A 29 -13.08 2.35 10.53
N LEU A 30 -11.78 2.62 10.39
CA LEU A 30 -10.94 3.05 11.50
C LEU A 30 -11.49 4.33 12.13
N LEU A 31 -11.73 5.37 11.33
CA LEU A 31 -12.27 6.65 11.81
C LEU A 31 -13.64 6.49 12.48
N ALA A 32 -14.53 5.66 11.91
CA ALA A 32 -15.88 5.42 12.42
C ALA A 32 -15.93 4.51 13.65
N SER A 33 -14.94 3.62 13.84
CA SER A 33 -14.92 2.68 14.96
C SER A 33 -14.74 3.33 16.33
N GLY A 34 -14.27 4.58 16.37
CA GLY A 34 -13.89 5.24 17.61
C GLY A 34 -12.63 4.67 18.28
N ALA A 35 -12.06 3.59 17.73
CA ALA A 35 -10.88 2.93 18.30
C ALA A 35 -9.67 3.87 18.29
N ALA A 36 -8.98 3.91 19.43
CA ALA A 36 -7.71 4.61 19.58
C ALA A 36 -6.57 3.64 19.23
N ASP A 37 -6.48 3.20 17.97
CA ASP A 37 -5.27 2.49 17.51
C ASP A 37 -4.08 3.44 17.73
N PRO A 38 -3.14 3.10 18.65
CA PRO A 38 -2.06 4.01 19.02
C PRO A 38 -1.24 4.46 17.82
N VAL A 39 -1.12 3.59 16.81
CA VAL A 39 -0.38 3.87 15.58
C VAL A 39 -1.02 5.03 14.83
N HIS A 40 -2.35 5.06 14.74
CA HIS A 40 -3.09 6.05 13.97
C HIS A 40 -3.52 7.29 14.76
N ARG A 41 -3.21 7.38 16.05
CA ARG A 41 -3.66 8.46 16.94
C ARG A 41 -3.34 9.86 16.37
N ARG A 42 -2.09 10.10 15.98
CA ARG A 42 -1.67 11.40 15.43
C ARG A 42 -2.45 11.79 14.18
N TRP A 43 -2.72 10.83 13.29
CA TRP A 43 -3.56 11.06 12.12
C TRP A 43 -5.00 11.34 12.52
N LEU A 44 -5.59 10.54 13.42
CA LEU A 44 -6.95 10.71 13.94
C LEU A 44 -7.18 12.09 14.57
N ASP A 45 -6.24 12.57 15.38
CA ASP A 45 -6.32 13.87 16.06
C ASP A 45 -6.36 15.04 15.05
N GLN A 46 -5.79 14.85 13.87
CA GLN A 46 -5.79 15.85 12.79
C GLN A 46 -7.03 15.75 11.90
N VAL A 47 -7.45 14.53 11.53
CA VAL A 47 -8.57 14.36 10.58
C VAL A 47 -9.94 14.52 11.23
N ARG A 48 -10.11 14.17 12.52
CA ARG A 48 -11.42 14.26 13.19
C ARG A 48 -11.97 15.70 13.19
N PRO A 49 -11.24 16.73 13.66
CA PRO A 49 -11.74 18.11 13.62
C PRO A 49 -12.05 18.59 12.19
N ARG A 50 -11.22 18.21 11.21
CA ARG A 50 -11.41 18.59 9.80
C ARG A 50 -12.66 17.97 9.21
N THR A 51 -12.91 16.69 9.47
CA THR A 51 -14.13 16.02 8.99
C THR A 51 -15.39 16.62 9.61
N ALA A 52 -15.33 17.07 10.87
CA ALA A 52 -16.42 17.78 11.52
C ALA A 52 -16.65 19.17 10.88
N ALA A 53 -15.59 19.95 10.70
CA ALA A 53 -15.66 21.29 10.10
C ALA A 53 -16.09 21.28 8.63
N ALA A 54 -15.72 20.25 7.87
CA ALA A 54 -16.11 20.07 6.48
C ALA A 54 -17.59 19.69 6.30
N GLY A 55 -18.28 19.29 7.38
CA GLY A 55 -19.69 18.89 7.32
C GLY A 55 -19.94 17.72 6.37
N LEU A 56 -18.99 16.79 6.23
CA LEU A 56 -19.08 15.70 5.25
C LEU A 56 -20.36 14.87 5.46
N ASP A 57 -21.27 14.87 4.48
CA ASP A 57 -22.38 13.94 4.41
C ASP A 57 -21.82 12.55 4.08
N ARG A 58 -21.51 11.77 5.12
CA ARG A 58 -20.98 10.41 5.00
C ARG A 58 -22.05 9.37 5.25
N ARG A 59 -23.32 9.73 5.07
CA ARG A 59 -24.41 8.93 5.60
C ARG A 59 -24.67 7.69 4.77
N LEU A 60 -24.48 7.71 3.45
CA LEU A 60 -24.55 6.48 2.66
C LEU A 60 -23.31 5.61 2.93
N LEU A 61 -22.11 6.21 2.96
CA LEU A 61 -20.89 5.49 3.35
C LEU A 61 -21.00 4.84 4.75
N ALA A 62 -21.64 5.49 5.72
CA ALA A 62 -21.86 4.95 7.06
C ALA A 62 -22.78 3.72 7.08
N GLU A 63 -23.77 3.66 6.19
CA GLU A 63 -24.66 2.49 6.06
C GLU A 63 -23.94 1.33 5.34
N LEU A 64 -23.06 1.64 4.37
CA LEU A 64 -22.31 0.64 3.59
C LEU A 64 -21.04 0.12 4.29
N LEU A 65 -20.43 0.93 5.15
CA LEU A 65 -19.17 0.63 5.87
C LEU A 65 -19.43 0.64 7.38
N PRO A 66 -20.09 -0.40 7.93
CA PRO A 66 -20.34 -0.46 9.36
C PRO A 66 -19.01 -0.47 10.15
N PRO A 67 -18.96 0.21 11.32
CA PRO A 67 -17.79 0.19 12.19
C PRO A 67 -17.52 -1.23 12.71
N GLY A 68 -16.26 -1.53 13.04
CA GLY A 68 -15.87 -2.83 13.59
C GLY A 68 -15.75 -3.92 12.52
N ALA A 69 -15.99 -5.19 12.89
CA ALA A 69 -15.94 -6.34 11.98
C ALA A 69 -17.29 -6.56 11.28
N GLY A 70 -17.28 -6.95 10.01
CA GLY A 70 -18.50 -7.09 9.20
C GLY A 70 -18.22 -7.05 7.70
N TYR A 71 -19.18 -7.55 6.91
CA TYR A 71 -19.14 -7.54 5.46
C TYR A 71 -19.11 -6.10 4.92
N VAL A 72 -18.35 -5.91 3.84
CA VAL A 72 -18.27 -4.66 3.08
C VAL A 72 -18.64 -5.01 1.64
N PRO A 73 -19.64 -4.32 1.04
CA PRO A 73 -20.10 -4.58 -0.32
C PRO A 73 -18.97 -4.68 -1.34
N ASP A 74 -19.04 -5.70 -2.20
CA ASP A 74 -17.98 -6.03 -3.15
C ASP A 74 -17.83 -5.04 -4.32
N PHE A 75 -18.80 -4.16 -4.54
CA PHE A 75 -18.66 -3.05 -5.48
C PHE A 75 -17.82 -1.87 -4.96
N LEU A 76 -17.55 -1.77 -3.65
CA LEU A 76 -16.80 -0.64 -3.06
C LEU A 76 -15.27 -0.71 -3.25
N ASN A 77 -14.74 -1.87 -3.59
CA ASN A 77 -13.33 -2.14 -3.89
C ASN A 77 -13.27 -3.08 -5.11
N PRO A 78 -13.64 -2.58 -6.31
CA PRO A 78 -13.51 -3.36 -7.54
C PRO A 78 -12.06 -3.81 -7.71
N ALA A 79 -11.82 -4.92 -8.41
CA ALA A 79 -10.45 -5.39 -8.63
C ALA A 79 -9.66 -4.36 -9.47
N PRO A 80 -8.54 -3.82 -8.95
CA PRO A 80 -7.72 -2.88 -9.70
C PRO A 80 -7.24 -3.46 -11.04
N ALA A 81 -7.53 -2.76 -12.13
CA ALA A 81 -7.06 -3.14 -13.46
C ALA A 81 -5.53 -3.03 -13.55
N THR A 82 -4.96 -2.00 -12.93
CA THR A 82 -3.51 -1.72 -12.91
C THR A 82 -2.92 -1.93 -11.50
N PRO A 83 -1.58 -2.03 -11.35
CA PRO A 83 -0.94 -2.17 -10.04
C PRO A 83 -1.04 -0.94 -9.13
N ALA A 84 -1.30 0.24 -9.69
CA ALA A 84 -1.37 1.48 -8.93
C ALA A 84 -2.37 2.46 -9.60
N PRO A 85 -3.68 2.16 -9.59
CA PRO A 85 -4.67 3.03 -10.17
C PRO A 85 -4.76 4.35 -9.41
N THR A 86 -5.17 5.39 -10.11
CA THR A 86 -5.64 6.64 -9.54
C THR A 86 -7.00 6.45 -8.89
N LEU A 87 -7.39 7.38 -8.01
CA LEU A 87 -8.73 7.35 -7.42
C LEU A 87 -9.81 7.46 -8.51
N ASP A 88 -9.60 8.31 -9.53
CA ASP A 88 -10.57 8.53 -10.60
C ASP A 88 -10.82 7.27 -11.41
N GLU A 89 -9.78 6.48 -11.71
CA GLU A 89 -9.92 5.18 -12.37
C GLU A 89 -10.72 4.18 -11.53
N GLU A 90 -10.47 4.12 -10.23
CA GLU A 90 -11.22 3.23 -9.34
C GLU A 90 -12.66 3.70 -9.10
N LEU A 91 -12.89 5.01 -9.06
CA LEU A 91 -14.24 5.61 -8.99
C LEU A 91 -15.02 5.35 -10.28
N ALA A 92 -14.36 5.42 -11.45
CA ALA A 92 -14.97 5.07 -12.72
C ALA A 92 -15.36 3.58 -12.75
N ALA A 93 -14.49 2.69 -12.28
CA ALA A 93 -14.81 1.27 -12.15
C ALA A 93 -15.97 1.01 -11.18
N LEU A 94 -16.00 1.71 -10.04
CA LEU A 94 -17.10 1.63 -9.08
C LEU A 94 -18.42 2.12 -9.70
N ALA A 95 -18.40 3.26 -10.40
CA ALA A 95 -19.57 3.83 -11.05
C ALA A 95 -20.09 2.96 -12.22
N ALA A 96 -19.22 2.18 -12.86
CA ALA A 96 -19.55 1.23 -13.91
C ALA A 96 -20.07 -0.13 -13.37
N THR A 97 -20.20 -0.31 -12.06
CA THR A 97 -20.68 -1.57 -11.48
C THR A 97 -22.12 -1.85 -11.93
N PRO A 98 -22.42 -3.05 -12.49
CA PRO A 98 -23.78 -3.43 -12.84
C PRO A 98 -24.75 -3.35 -11.66
N ALA A 99 -25.97 -2.88 -11.92
CA ALA A 99 -27.00 -2.68 -10.90
C ALA A 99 -27.34 -3.97 -10.15
N GLU A 100 -27.31 -5.11 -10.84
CA GLU A 100 -27.57 -6.45 -10.29
C GLU A 100 -26.51 -6.83 -9.25
N ARG A 101 -25.25 -6.50 -9.51
CA ARG A 101 -24.14 -6.75 -8.57
C ARG A 101 -24.27 -5.87 -7.33
N ILE A 102 -24.62 -4.59 -7.51
CA ILE A 102 -24.87 -3.68 -6.38
C ILE A 102 -26.00 -4.22 -5.51
N ARG A 103 -27.13 -4.66 -6.10
CA ARG A 103 -28.24 -5.24 -5.34
C ARG A 103 -27.83 -6.50 -4.60
N ALA A 104 -27.12 -7.42 -5.24
CA ALA A 104 -26.62 -8.64 -4.62
C ALA A 104 -25.71 -8.36 -3.41
N ASP A 105 -24.79 -7.40 -3.54
CA ASP A 105 -23.92 -6.99 -2.43
C ASP A 105 -24.71 -6.35 -1.28
N LEU A 106 -25.71 -5.52 -1.60
CA LEU A 106 -26.58 -4.91 -0.59
C LEU A 106 -27.49 -5.93 0.12
N ASP A 107 -27.93 -6.97 -0.59
CA ASP A 107 -28.64 -8.10 0.00
C ASP A 107 -27.76 -8.90 0.96
N HIS A 108 -26.51 -9.13 0.57
CA HIS A 108 -25.53 -9.78 1.43
C HIS A 108 -25.19 -8.92 2.66
N LEU A 109 -25.07 -7.60 2.48
CA LEU A 109 -24.91 -6.66 3.57
C LEU A 109 -26.10 -6.69 4.53
N ARG A 110 -27.33 -6.67 4.01
CA ARG A 110 -28.57 -6.78 4.79
C ARG A 110 -28.60 -8.08 5.61
N HIS A 111 -28.22 -9.20 5.01
CA HIS A 111 -28.15 -10.48 5.69
C HIS A 111 -27.17 -10.45 6.88
N HIS A 112 -25.99 -9.83 6.71
CA HIS A 112 -24.99 -9.69 7.76
C HIS A 112 -25.34 -8.67 8.84
N GLN A 113 -26.00 -7.56 8.48
CA GLN A 113 -26.34 -6.50 9.44
C GLN A 113 -27.68 -6.73 10.15
N GLY A 114 -28.57 -7.57 9.60
CA GLY A 114 -29.94 -7.75 10.09
C GLY A 114 -30.84 -6.52 9.91
N ARG A 115 -30.36 -5.47 9.24
CA ARG A 115 -31.08 -4.21 9.00
C ARG A 115 -30.64 -3.55 7.69
N THR A 116 -31.49 -2.67 7.18
CA THR A 116 -31.21 -1.84 5.99
C THR A 116 -31.63 -0.41 6.28
N GLY A 117 -30.68 0.52 6.14
CA GLY A 117 -30.96 1.95 6.29
C GLY A 117 -31.71 2.53 5.09
N PRO A 118 -32.24 3.75 5.20
CA PRO A 118 -33.01 4.37 4.12
C PRO A 118 -32.18 4.62 2.86
N ARG A 119 -30.88 4.95 2.99
CA ARG A 119 -30.03 5.25 1.82
C ARG A 119 -29.59 3.99 1.09
N THR A 120 -29.25 2.94 1.83
CA THR A 120 -28.99 1.62 1.27
C THR A 120 -30.23 1.04 0.59
N ARG A 121 -31.43 1.27 1.13
CA ARG A 121 -32.70 0.91 0.45
C ARG A 121 -32.91 1.70 -0.84
N ALA A 122 -32.65 3.01 -0.84
CA ALA A 122 -32.74 3.84 -2.03
C ALA A 122 -31.73 3.40 -3.11
N LEU A 123 -30.49 3.13 -2.72
CA LEU A 123 -29.44 2.61 -3.60
C LEU A 123 -29.82 1.24 -4.18
N HIS A 124 -30.44 0.36 -3.38
CA HIS A 124 -30.94 -0.92 -3.86
C HIS A 124 -32.07 -0.76 -4.89
N ALA A 125 -33.00 0.17 -4.66
CA ALA A 125 -34.14 0.42 -5.55
C ALA A 125 -33.68 0.96 -6.91
N ASP A 126 -32.80 1.97 -6.91
CA ASP A 126 -32.30 2.63 -8.11
C ASP A 126 -30.79 2.91 -8.01
N PRO A 127 -29.93 1.90 -8.31
CA PRO A 127 -28.49 2.09 -8.26
C PRO A 127 -27.97 3.20 -9.18
N PRO A 128 -28.38 3.29 -10.47
CA PRO A 128 -27.92 4.36 -11.35
C PRO A 128 -28.20 5.77 -10.82
N ALA A 129 -29.37 6.01 -10.21
CA ALA A 129 -29.69 7.32 -9.65
C ALA A 129 -28.89 7.67 -8.38
N GLN A 130 -28.49 6.68 -7.59
CA GLN A 130 -27.82 6.90 -6.29
C GLN A 130 -26.29 6.81 -6.35
N LEU A 131 -25.72 6.09 -7.33
CA LEU A 131 -24.26 5.95 -7.50
C LEU A 131 -23.51 7.29 -7.59
N PRO A 132 -23.97 8.30 -8.35
CA PRO A 132 -23.28 9.60 -8.41
C PRO A 132 -23.18 10.29 -7.05
N ARG A 133 -24.15 10.08 -6.16
CA ARG A 133 -24.07 10.58 -4.79
C ARG A 133 -22.97 9.87 -4.02
N LEU A 134 -22.90 8.54 -4.09
CA LEU A 134 -21.86 7.76 -3.42
C LEU A 134 -20.46 8.17 -3.89
N VAL A 135 -20.27 8.32 -5.21
CA VAL A 135 -18.99 8.78 -5.78
C VAL A 135 -18.59 10.15 -5.23
N ARG A 136 -19.54 11.10 -5.12
CA ARG A 136 -19.28 12.40 -4.49
C ARG A 136 -18.94 12.29 -3.00
N GLU A 137 -19.63 11.42 -2.24
CA GLU A 137 -19.32 11.18 -0.83
C GLU A 137 -17.90 10.61 -0.66
N ILE A 138 -17.51 9.66 -1.54
CA ILE A 138 -16.17 9.06 -1.58
C ILE A 138 -15.10 10.12 -1.90
N ALA A 139 -15.32 10.92 -2.96
CA ALA A 139 -14.38 11.97 -3.36
C ALA A 139 -14.21 13.03 -2.25
N ALA A 140 -15.31 13.47 -1.63
CA ALA A 140 -15.25 14.43 -0.53
C ALA A 140 -14.51 13.89 0.71
N TYR A 141 -14.70 12.59 1.01
CA TYR A 141 -13.92 11.92 2.05
C TYR A 141 -12.44 11.86 1.69
N TRP A 142 -12.11 11.45 0.45
CA TRP A 142 -10.73 11.36 -0.02
C TRP A 142 -9.99 12.70 0.11
N GLU A 143 -10.55 13.77 -0.45
CA GLU A 143 -9.95 15.12 -0.42
C GLU A 143 -9.70 15.63 1.00
N THR A 144 -10.56 15.26 1.94
CA THR A 144 -10.47 15.72 3.34
C THR A 144 -9.53 14.87 4.18
N VAL A 145 -9.51 13.55 3.96
CA VAL A 145 -8.98 12.57 4.92
C VAL A 145 -7.72 11.88 4.43
N LEU A 146 -7.58 11.69 3.11
CA LEU A 146 -6.52 10.88 2.51
C LEU A 146 -5.61 11.68 1.57
N ALA A 147 -6.16 12.53 0.69
CA ALA A 147 -5.40 13.27 -0.31
C ALA A 147 -4.22 14.07 0.28
N PRO A 148 -4.36 14.79 1.41
CA PRO A 148 -3.26 15.55 2.00
C PRO A 148 -2.12 14.66 2.53
N TYR A 149 -2.40 13.37 2.79
CA TYR A 149 -1.45 12.40 3.32
C TYR A 149 -1.02 11.36 2.28
N TRP A 150 -1.59 11.43 1.08
CA TRP A 150 -1.43 10.37 0.08
C TRP A 150 0.03 10.13 -0.32
N PRO A 151 0.90 11.14 -0.53
CA PRO A 151 2.31 10.88 -0.82
C PRO A 151 3.00 10.01 0.23
N ARG A 152 2.69 10.27 1.50
CA ARG A 152 3.24 9.55 2.66
C ARG A 152 2.71 8.12 2.75
N ILE A 153 1.40 7.95 2.53
CA ILE A 153 0.76 6.62 2.47
C ILE A 153 1.33 5.82 1.28
N ARG A 154 1.43 6.43 0.10
CA ARG A 154 1.92 5.79 -1.12
C ARG A 154 3.35 5.28 -0.95
N ALA A 155 4.24 6.09 -0.38
CA ALA A 155 5.62 5.70 -0.11
C ALA A 155 5.72 4.48 0.82
N LEU A 156 4.88 4.41 1.87
CA LEU A 156 4.80 3.23 2.73
C LEU A 156 4.38 1.97 1.94
N LEU A 157 3.32 2.10 1.14
CA LEU A 157 2.77 0.98 0.38
C LEU A 157 3.74 0.50 -0.70
N ASP A 158 4.45 1.41 -1.38
CA ASP A 158 5.51 1.06 -2.33
C ASP A 158 6.69 0.37 -1.67
N ALA A 159 7.12 0.83 -0.50
CA ALA A 159 8.20 0.19 0.25
C ALA A 159 7.82 -1.24 0.67
N ASP A 160 6.57 -1.47 1.09
CA ASP A 160 6.06 -2.82 1.36
C ASP A 160 6.08 -3.66 0.08
N VAL A 161 5.50 -3.19 -1.02
CA VAL A 161 5.49 -3.93 -2.30
C VAL A 161 6.90 -4.28 -2.75
N PHE A 162 7.85 -3.34 -2.69
CA PHE A 162 9.25 -3.57 -3.05
C PHE A 162 9.89 -4.65 -2.17
N HIS A 163 9.69 -4.57 -0.85
CA HIS A 163 10.18 -5.58 0.09
C HIS A 163 9.60 -6.97 -0.23
N ARG A 164 8.29 -7.04 -0.46
CA ARG A 164 7.56 -8.29 -0.74
C ARG A 164 7.93 -8.90 -2.09
N ALA A 165 8.14 -8.06 -3.11
CA ALA A 165 8.66 -8.49 -4.40
C ALA A 165 10.08 -9.08 -4.26
N GLY A 166 10.93 -8.45 -3.43
CA GLY A 166 12.25 -9.00 -3.10
C GLY A 166 12.18 -10.37 -2.39
N GLN A 167 11.21 -10.57 -1.50
CA GLN A 167 10.97 -11.87 -0.87
C GLN A 167 10.56 -12.93 -1.90
N ALA A 168 9.63 -12.60 -2.80
CA ALA A 168 9.23 -13.52 -3.86
C ALA A 168 10.40 -13.88 -4.80
N ALA A 169 11.23 -12.90 -5.16
CA ALA A 169 12.37 -13.13 -6.03
C ALA A 169 13.46 -14.01 -5.39
N ARG A 170 13.70 -13.87 -4.08
CA ARG A 170 14.75 -14.60 -3.36
C ARG A 170 14.31 -15.97 -2.84
N HIS A 171 13.04 -16.10 -2.44
CA HIS A 171 12.53 -17.23 -1.67
C HIS A 171 11.27 -17.87 -2.28
N GLY A 172 10.77 -17.33 -3.40
CA GLY A 172 9.58 -17.81 -4.09
C GLY A 172 8.27 -17.24 -3.55
N THR A 173 7.21 -17.37 -4.36
CA THR A 173 5.87 -16.82 -4.05
C THR A 173 5.24 -17.46 -2.82
N GLY A 174 5.46 -18.75 -2.57
CA GLY A 174 4.94 -19.42 -1.36
C GLY A 174 5.51 -18.82 -0.07
N HIS A 175 6.81 -18.50 -0.05
CA HIS A 175 7.44 -17.82 1.09
C HIS A 175 6.86 -16.42 1.29
N LEU A 176 6.68 -15.66 0.21
CA LEU A 176 6.00 -14.38 0.25
C LEU A 176 4.61 -14.51 0.89
N LEU A 177 3.77 -15.45 0.42
CA LEU A 177 2.41 -15.63 0.91
C LEU A 177 2.38 -15.97 2.41
N ASN A 178 3.25 -16.87 2.86
CA ASN A 178 3.43 -17.20 4.29
C ASN A 178 3.86 -16.01 5.14
N SER A 179 4.59 -15.06 4.55
CA SER A 179 5.07 -13.87 5.27
C SER A 179 4.01 -12.76 5.42
N LEU A 180 2.86 -12.85 4.74
CA LEU A 180 1.87 -11.76 4.72
C LEU A 180 1.17 -11.59 6.06
N HIS A 181 0.76 -12.68 6.69
CA HIS A 181 -0.02 -12.65 7.92
C HIS A 181 -0.05 -14.04 8.59
N PRO A 182 -0.08 -14.17 9.94
CA PRO A 182 -0.09 -15.47 10.62
C PRO A 182 -1.25 -16.40 10.26
N GLN A 183 -2.38 -15.85 9.82
CA GLN A 183 -3.55 -16.63 9.37
C GLN A 183 -3.46 -17.09 7.90
N VAL A 184 -2.36 -16.80 7.20
CA VAL A 184 -2.13 -17.16 5.82
C VAL A 184 -1.03 -18.21 5.79
N SER A 185 -1.33 -19.39 5.27
CA SER A 185 -0.31 -20.41 5.03
C SER A 185 -0.42 -20.97 3.61
N TRP A 186 0.73 -21.26 3.02
CA TRP A 186 0.90 -21.86 1.72
C TRP A 186 1.38 -23.30 1.92
N GLY A 187 0.64 -24.25 1.35
CA GLY A 187 0.98 -25.67 1.36
C GLY A 187 0.83 -26.29 -0.03
N ASP A 188 0.96 -27.62 -0.10
CA ASP A 188 0.98 -28.36 -1.37
C ASP A 188 -0.32 -28.25 -2.18
N ALA A 189 -1.45 -27.96 -1.51
CA ALA A 189 -2.79 -27.87 -2.13
C ALA A 189 -3.23 -26.42 -2.46
N GLY A 190 -2.50 -25.40 -1.99
CA GLY A 190 -2.84 -23.99 -2.23
C GLY A 190 -2.69 -23.09 -1.00
N LEU A 191 -3.47 -22.01 -0.97
CA LEU A 191 -3.44 -21.02 0.11
C LEU A 191 -4.52 -21.33 1.14
N HIS A 192 -4.11 -21.55 2.38
CA HIS A 192 -5.00 -21.76 3.51
C HIS A 192 -5.17 -20.46 4.31
N LEU A 193 -6.41 -20.19 4.70
CA LEU A 193 -6.80 -19.05 5.51
C LEU A 193 -7.45 -19.52 6.82
N GLU A 194 -6.75 -19.27 7.92
CA GLU A 194 -7.23 -19.65 9.25
C GLU A 194 -8.42 -18.78 9.71
N ARG A 195 -9.26 -19.34 10.60
CA ARG A 195 -10.45 -18.67 11.18
C ARG A 195 -11.50 -18.15 10.18
N ARG A 196 -11.67 -18.84 9.05
CA ARG A 196 -12.89 -18.73 8.24
C ARG A 196 -13.74 -20.00 8.28
N ALA A 197 -15.05 -19.77 8.28
CA ALA A 197 -16.10 -20.79 8.43
C ALA A 197 -16.60 -21.36 7.08
N ARG A 198 -16.21 -20.78 5.94
CA ARG A 198 -16.63 -21.24 4.61
C ARG A 198 -15.44 -21.48 3.71
N THR A 199 -15.38 -22.68 3.12
CA THR A 199 -14.48 -23.03 2.01
C THR A 199 -14.71 -22.06 0.86
N LEU A 200 -13.63 -21.52 0.30
CA LEU A 200 -13.71 -20.63 -0.84
C LEU A 200 -13.74 -21.51 -2.09
N ALA A 201 -14.89 -22.13 -2.36
CA ALA A 201 -15.07 -22.89 -3.59
C ALA A 201 -14.93 -21.93 -4.77
N ARG A 202 -13.95 -22.16 -5.65
CA ARG A 202 -13.83 -21.39 -6.89
C ARG A 202 -14.12 -22.27 -8.10
N HIS A 203 -15.10 -21.81 -8.88
CA HIS A 203 -15.30 -22.19 -10.29
C HIS A 203 -14.81 -21.05 -11.19
N ALA A 204 -13.61 -20.53 -10.96
CA ALA A 204 -13.00 -19.51 -11.81
C ALA A 204 -11.48 -19.65 -11.76
N THR A 205 -10.98 -20.68 -12.43
CA THR A 205 -9.56 -20.87 -12.75
C THR A 205 -9.07 -19.75 -13.68
N GLY A 206 -7.89 -19.17 -13.44
CA GLY A 206 -7.21 -18.30 -14.40
C GLY A 206 -7.11 -16.82 -14.07
N SER A 207 -7.66 -16.34 -12.95
CA SER A 207 -7.63 -14.91 -12.59
C SER A 207 -6.45 -14.52 -11.68
N GLY A 208 -5.71 -15.47 -11.10
CA GLY A 208 -4.64 -15.18 -10.15
C GLY A 208 -5.11 -14.74 -8.76
N LEU A 209 -4.26 -14.01 -8.03
CA LEU A 209 -4.54 -13.44 -6.71
C LEU A 209 -4.02 -11.99 -6.63
N LEU A 210 -4.85 -11.08 -6.14
CA LEU A 210 -4.45 -9.70 -5.86
C LEU A 210 -4.03 -9.52 -4.41
N LEU A 211 -2.78 -9.10 -4.21
CA LEU A 211 -2.24 -8.72 -2.91
C LEU A 211 -2.37 -7.20 -2.73
N VAL A 212 -3.13 -6.77 -1.72
CA VAL A 212 -3.43 -5.35 -1.48
C VAL A 212 -2.87 -4.90 -0.14
N PRO A 213 -1.67 -4.28 -0.10
CA PRO A 213 -1.19 -3.68 1.13
C PRO A 213 -2.09 -2.53 1.57
N SER A 214 -2.28 -2.38 2.87
CA SER A 214 -3.09 -1.32 3.45
C SER A 214 -2.40 -0.68 4.65
N ALA A 215 -2.38 0.65 4.64
CA ALA A 215 -1.86 1.46 5.72
C ALA A 215 -2.78 1.47 6.94
N PHE A 216 -4.10 1.31 6.74
CA PHE A 216 -5.10 1.42 7.81
C PHE A 216 -5.68 0.07 8.22
N LYS A 217 -5.17 -1.03 7.66
CA LYS A 217 -5.56 -2.36 8.12
C LYS A 217 -4.93 -2.63 9.49
N GLY A 218 -5.79 -2.94 10.46
CA GLY A 218 -5.38 -3.44 11.77
C GLY A 218 -4.68 -4.80 11.69
N SER A 219 -4.55 -5.49 12.82
CA SER A 219 -3.78 -6.73 12.90
C SER A 219 -4.31 -7.87 12.02
N GLY A 220 -5.60 -7.92 11.69
CA GLY A 220 -6.18 -9.02 10.91
C GLY A 220 -6.01 -8.90 9.40
N LEU A 221 -6.61 -9.85 8.69
CA LEU A 221 -6.67 -9.93 7.23
C LEU A 221 -8.06 -9.56 6.69
N SER A 222 -8.14 -9.03 5.46
CA SER A 222 -9.40 -8.93 4.71
C SER A 222 -9.26 -9.70 3.40
N THR A 223 -10.32 -10.38 2.99
CA THR A 223 -10.37 -10.95 1.64
C THR A 223 -11.67 -10.61 0.95
N ARG A 224 -11.59 -10.52 -0.37
CA ARG A 224 -12.70 -10.23 -1.26
C ARG A 224 -12.74 -11.28 -2.36
N ILE A 225 -13.93 -11.82 -2.62
CA ILE A 225 -14.13 -12.85 -3.65
C ILE A 225 -15.47 -12.58 -4.30
N ALA A 226 -15.43 -11.91 -5.45
CA ALA A 226 -16.60 -11.56 -6.23
C ALA A 226 -16.37 -11.97 -7.69
N PRO A 227 -16.67 -13.22 -8.08
CA PRO A 227 -16.50 -13.65 -9.47
C PRO A 227 -17.18 -12.68 -10.46
N PRO A 228 -16.59 -12.43 -11.63
CA PRO A 228 -15.39 -13.07 -12.18
C PRO A 228 -14.07 -12.44 -11.72
N ASP A 229 -14.09 -11.40 -10.89
CA ASP A 229 -12.89 -10.67 -10.47
C ASP A 229 -11.91 -11.58 -9.73
N PRO A 230 -10.58 -11.38 -9.84
CA PRO A 230 -9.63 -12.13 -9.04
C PRO A 230 -9.89 -11.97 -7.54
N PRO A 231 -9.66 -13.03 -6.75
CA PRO A 231 -9.69 -12.92 -5.30
C PRO A 231 -8.67 -11.87 -4.86
N GLN A 232 -9.04 -11.07 -3.86
CA GLN A 232 -8.15 -10.05 -3.30
C GLN A 232 -7.86 -10.37 -1.84
N LEU A 233 -6.61 -10.16 -1.44
CA LEU A 233 -6.08 -10.38 -0.11
C LEU A 233 -5.48 -9.07 0.39
N ALA A 234 -6.23 -8.37 1.24
CA ALA A 234 -5.80 -7.12 1.82
C ALA A 234 -5.18 -7.34 3.21
N TYR A 235 -3.95 -6.86 3.38
CA TYR A 235 -3.13 -7.08 4.57
C TYR A 235 -2.51 -5.77 5.06
N ARG A 236 -2.05 -5.74 6.31
CA ARG A 236 -1.37 -4.58 6.89
C ARG A 236 0.02 -4.43 6.27
N ALA A 237 0.28 -3.25 5.69
CA ALA A 237 1.60 -2.93 5.15
C ALA A 237 2.67 -2.94 6.25
N ARG A 238 3.89 -3.33 5.91
CA ARG A 238 5.05 -3.15 6.79
C ARG A 238 5.32 -1.66 7.02
N GLY A 239 5.86 -1.32 8.19
CA GLY A 239 6.23 0.06 8.53
C GLY A 239 5.08 0.96 8.98
N THR A 240 3.84 0.46 9.08
CA THR A 240 2.69 1.29 9.52
C THR A 240 2.92 1.95 10.89
N GLY A 241 3.71 1.32 11.78
CA GLY A 241 4.05 1.88 13.10
C GLY A 241 4.75 3.24 13.04
N ASP A 242 5.53 3.47 11.97
CA ASP A 242 6.29 4.70 11.76
C ASP A 242 5.56 5.69 10.85
N LEU A 243 4.41 5.28 10.29
CA LEU A 243 3.69 6.04 9.27
C LEU A 243 3.34 7.44 9.75
N TRP A 244 3.04 7.65 11.03
CA TRP A 244 2.66 8.97 11.54
C TRP A 244 3.69 9.58 12.49
N GLN A 245 4.86 8.94 12.65
CA GLN A 245 5.91 9.49 13.51
C GLN A 245 6.46 10.78 12.90
N PRO A 246 6.76 11.82 13.72
CA PRO A 246 7.43 13.02 13.22
C PRO A 246 8.73 12.63 12.52
N ARG A 247 8.89 13.08 11.28
CA ARG A 247 10.18 12.94 10.61
C ARG A 247 11.03 14.13 11.03
N THR A 248 12.09 13.87 11.80
CA THR A 248 13.18 14.85 11.91
C THR A 248 13.73 15.07 10.51
N ALA A 249 13.93 16.33 10.13
CA ALA A 249 14.51 16.70 8.84
C ALA A 249 16.00 17.01 9.06
N PRO A 250 16.89 16.00 9.15
CA PRO A 250 18.32 16.26 9.30
C PRO A 250 18.88 17.09 8.13
N ALA A 251 18.23 17.03 6.95
CA ALA A 251 18.57 17.81 5.77
C ALA A 251 18.09 19.29 5.80
N ALA A 252 17.42 19.76 6.85
CA ALA A 252 16.83 21.10 6.86
C ALA A 252 17.88 22.22 6.69
N ASP A 253 19.07 22.10 7.28
CA ASP A 253 20.10 23.13 7.15
C ASP A 253 20.72 23.16 5.75
N ALA A 254 20.96 21.98 5.16
CA ALA A 254 21.45 21.87 3.78
C ALA A 254 20.42 22.41 2.77
N LEU A 255 19.14 22.12 2.98
CA LEU A 255 18.06 22.57 2.12
C LEU A 255 17.81 24.08 2.27
N ALA A 256 18.05 24.65 3.46
CA ALA A 256 17.94 26.09 3.71
C ALA A 256 18.95 26.90 2.89
N ALA A 257 20.13 26.35 2.60
CA ALA A 257 21.12 26.99 1.73
C ALA A 257 20.65 27.09 0.25
N VAL A 258 19.76 26.18 -0.19
CA VAL A 258 19.28 26.11 -1.58
C VAL A 258 17.92 26.80 -1.74
N LEU A 259 16.94 26.47 -0.89
CA LEU A 259 15.57 26.97 -1.00
C LEU A 259 15.34 28.29 -0.23
N GLY A 260 16.27 28.61 0.68
CA GLY A 260 16.13 29.67 1.66
C GLY A 260 15.47 29.17 2.97
N ARG A 261 15.76 29.90 4.05
CA ARG A 261 15.31 29.57 5.42
C ARG A 261 13.78 29.47 5.54
N ALA A 262 13.04 30.47 5.04
CA ALA A 262 11.59 30.51 5.19
C ALA A 262 10.88 29.35 4.47
N ARG A 263 11.29 29.02 3.23
CA ARG A 263 10.71 27.91 2.47
C ARG A 263 11.00 26.57 3.11
N THR A 264 12.22 26.40 3.61
CA THR A 264 12.64 25.16 4.29
C THR A 264 11.91 24.97 5.61
N LEU A 265 11.77 26.04 6.40
CA LEU A 265 10.97 26.03 7.61
C LEU A 265 9.51 25.63 7.33
N LEU A 266 8.89 26.24 6.31
CA LEU A 266 7.50 25.91 5.93
C LEU A 266 7.38 24.45 5.44
N LEU A 267 8.34 23.97 4.65
CA LEU A 267 8.37 22.56 4.26
C LEU A 267 8.51 21.65 5.48
N ALA A 268 9.39 21.97 6.44
CA ALA A 268 9.54 21.21 7.69
C ALA A 268 8.24 21.18 8.51
N GLU A 269 7.53 22.30 8.64
CA GLU A 269 6.23 22.37 9.33
C GLU A 269 5.12 21.57 8.63
N LEU A 270 5.22 21.39 7.30
CA LEU A 270 4.30 20.59 6.51
C LEU A 270 4.48 19.06 6.65
N ASP A 271 5.22 18.57 7.66
CA ASP A 271 5.17 17.14 8.08
C ASP A 271 3.72 16.72 8.39
N THR A 272 2.93 17.69 8.83
CA THR A 272 1.47 17.60 8.92
C THR A 272 0.86 18.64 7.98
N PRO A 273 -0.12 18.26 7.12
CA PRO A 273 -0.83 19.22 6.29
C PRO A 273 -1.44 20.35 7.12
N ALA A 274 -1.28 21.60 6.67
CA ALA A 274 -1.64 22.78 7.44
C ALA A 274 -2.12 23.93 6.53
N THR A 275 -2.95 24.80 7.09
CA THR A 275 -3.41 26.04 6.45
C THR A 275 -2.36 27.15 6.56
N THR A 276 -2.48 28.19 5.72
CA THR A 276 -1.64 29.39 5.82
C THR A 276 -1.67 30.02 7.22
N THR A 277 -2.84 30.04 7.86
CA THR A 277 -3.01 30.63 9.21
C THR A 277 -2.38 29.78 10.30
N GLU A 278 -2.48 28.45 10.23
CA GLU A 278 -1.78 27.55 11.15
C GLU A 278 -0.26 27.67 11.00
N LEU A 279 0.24 27.74 9.76
CA LEU A 279 1.67 27.91 9.49
C LEU A 279 2.20 29.26 9.96
N ALA A 280 1.46 30.34 9.75
CA ALA A 280 1.82 31.66 10.27
C ALA A 280 1.92 31.64 11.81
N ALA A 281 0.95 31.01 12.48
CA ALA A 281 0.95 30.89 13.94
C ALA A 281 2.14 30.07 14.48
N ARG A 282 2.52 28.96 13.80
CA ARG A 282 3.64 28.10 14.23
C ARG A 282 5.01 28.69 13.96
N THR A 283 5.16 29.40 12.83
CA THR A 283 6.45 29.90 12.37
C THR A 283 6.74 31.35 12.78
N GLY A 284 5.72 32.10 13.21
CA GLY A 284 5.83 33.55 13.48
C GLY A 284 5.92 34.42 12.23
N LEU A 285 5.82 33.83 11.02
CA LEU A 285 5.80 34.58 9.77
C LEU A 285 4.43 35.23 9.53
N SER A 286 4.41 36.37 8.85
CA SER A 286 3.14 37.01 8.47
C SER A 286 2.35 36.14 7.49
N PRO A 287 1.00 36.13 7.52
CA PRO A 287 0.18 35.35 6.59
C PRO A 287 0.48 35.63 5.11
N ALA A 288 0.80 36.87 4.77
CA ALA A 288 1.19 37.26 3.41
C ALA A 288 2.51 36.59 2.99
N HIS A 289 3.52 36.59 3.87
CA HIS A 289 4.81 35.98 3.59
C HIS A 289 4.71 34.45 3.51
N VAL A 290 3.89 33.82 4.36
CA VAL A 290 3.58 32.39 4.27
C VAL A 290 2.92 32.06 2.92
N SER A 291 1.87 32.80 2.54
CA SER A 291 1.15 32.59 1.29
C SER A 291 2.05 32.70 0.05
N GLN A 292 2.94 33.70 0.03
CA GLN A 292 3.91 33.88 -1.04
C GLN A 292 4.85 32.67 -1.17
N ASN A 293 5.41 32.20 -0.05
CA ASN A 293 6.31 31.04 -0.05
C ASN A 293 5.59 29.75 -0.45
N LEU A 294 4.37 29.52 0.04
CA LEU A 294 3.57 28.35 -0.33
C LEU A 294 3.20 28.34 -1.81
N THR A 295 2.93 29.51 -2.39
CA THR A 295 2.70 29.66 -3.84
C THR A 295 3.94 29.25 -4.62
N ALA A 296 5.13 29.73 -4.22
CA ALA A 296 6.39 29.36 -4.85
C ALA A 296 6.71 27.86 -4.70
N LEU A 297 6.52 27.30 -3.50
CA LEU A 297 6.71 25.87 -3.24
C LEU A 297 5.76 25.00 -4.06
N ARG A 298 4.52 25.44 -4.25
CA ARG A 298 3.55 24.76 -5.11
C ARG A 298 3.95 24.83 -6.58
N ALA A 299 4.36 26.01 -7.06
CA ALA A 299 4.84 26.18 -8.44
C ALA A 299 6.08 25.30 -8.72
N ALA A 300 6.94 25.12 -7.72
CA ALA A 300 8.11 24.24 -7.79
C ALA A 300 7.78 22.74 -7.56
N GLY A 301 6.52 22.38 -7.31
CA GLY A 301 6.10 20.99 -7.11
C GLY A 301 6.49 20.39 -5.75
N PHE A 302 6.85 21.20 -4.75
CA PHE A 302 7.15 20.73 -3.39
C PHE A 302 5.93 20.71 -2.47
N ALA A 303 4.88 21.44 -2.81
CA ALA A 303 3.63 21.46 -2.06
C ALA A 303 2.41 21.27 -2.98
N THR A 304 1.36 20.67 -2.43
CA THR A 304 0.02 20.59 -3.01
C THR A 304 -0.96 21.35 -2.14
N ALA A 305 -2.07 21.79 -2.72
CA ALA A 305 -3.13 22.50 -2.02
C ALA A 305 -4.44 21.69 -2.15
N HIS A 306 -5.06 21.40 -1.01
CA HIS A 306 -6.26 20.59 -0.88
C HIS A 306 -7.36 21.44 -0.27
N ARG A 307 -8.48 21.63 -0.97
CA ARG A 307 -9.58 22.46 -0.46
C ARG A 307 -10.55 21.61 0.34
N THR A 308 -10.75 21.97 1.60
CA THR A 308 -11.67 21.28 2.51
C THR A 308 -12.70 22.28 3.02
N GLY A 309 -13.89 22.29 2.41
CA GLY A 309 -14.91 23.30 2.68
C GLY A 309 -14.39 24.71 2.38
N ARG A 310 -14.24 25.54 3.43
CA ARG A 310 -13.80 26.95 3.31
C ARG A 310 -12.29 27.13 3.50
N THR A 311 -11.55 26.08 3.84
CA THR A 311 -10.12 26.15 4.11
C THR A 311 -9.29 25.49 3.00
N VAL A 312 -8.03 25.90 2.89
CA VAL A 312 -7.05 25.29 1.98
C VAL A 312 -5.91 24.76 2.83
N LEU A 313 -5.70 23.45 2.77
CA LEU A 313 -4.59 22.75 3.40
C LEU A 313 -3.46 22.62 2.38
N TYR A 314 -2.27 22.99 2.80
CA TYR A 314 -1.05 22.70 2.07
C TYR A 314 -0.46 21.39 2.61
N ALA A 315 0.09 20.58 1.72
CA ALA A 315 0.74 19.32 2.05
C ALA A 315 1.98 19.12 1.19
N ARG A 316 3.00 18.44 1.72
CA ARG A 316 4.18 18.06 0.95
C ARG A 316 3.81 17.15 -0.21
N THR A 317 4.51 17.29 -1.33
CA THR A 317 4.48 16.29 -2.40
C THR A 317 5.42 15.12 -2.08
N ALA A 318 5.35 14.06 -2.89
CA ALA A 318 6.30 12.96 -2.80
C ALA A 318 7.76 13.42 -2.99
N VAL A 319 7.98 14.40 -3.88
CA VAL A 319 9.30 14.99 -4.10
C VAL A 319 9.83 15.67 -2.83
N ALA A 320 8.99 16.50 -2.19
CA ALA A 320 9.37 17.15 -0.94
C ALA A 320 9.60 16.15 0.21
N GLU A 321 8.79 15.09 0.28
CA GLU A 321 9.01 14.03 1.27
C GLU A 321 10.37 13.37 1.08
N THR A 322 10.75 13.02 -0.16
CA THR A 322 12.06 12.43 -0.47
C THR A 322 13.22 13.37 -0.13
N LEU A 323 13.09 14.68 -0.39
CA LEU A 323 14.14 15.65 -0.10
C LEU A 323 14.39 15.86 1.39
N LEU A 324 13.36 15.69 2.22
CA LEU A 324 13.44 15.93 3.66
C LEU A 324 13.87 14.68 4.44
N THR A 325 13.73 13.50 3.85
CA THR A 325 14.35 12.27 4.34
C THR A 325 15.78 12.19 3.81
N GLU A 326 16.77 12.06 4.68
CA GLU A 326 18.12 11.72 4.24
C GLU A 326 18.06 10.44 3.40
N VAL A 327 18.58 10.51 2.17
CA VAL A 327 19.05 9.31 1.49
C VAL A 327 20.24 8.85 2.33
N PRO A 328 20.21 7.68 2.99
CA PRO A 328 21.41 7.15 3.62
C PRO A 328 22.49 7.18 2.54
N PRO A 329 23.71 7.67 2.83
CA PRO A 329 24.76 7.78 1.83
C PRO A 329 24.81 6.45 1.10
N THR A 330 24.51 6.49 -0.22
CA THR A 330 24.55 5.31 -1.07
C THR A 330 25.86 4.63 -0.76
N ALA A 331 25.79 3.37 -0.32
CA ALA A 331 26.97 2.59 0.00
C ALA A 331 27.92 2.76 -1.18
N ARG A 332 29.06 3.41 -0.89
CA ARG A 332 30.13 3.65 -1.85
C ARG A 332 30.33 2.31 -2.57
N PRO A 333 30.28 2.23 -3.91
CA PRO A 333 30.53 0.97 -4.59
C PRO A 333 31.84 0.41 -4.02
N PRO A 334 31.90 -0.91 -3.70
CA PRO A 334 33.09 -1.48 -3.11
C PRO A 334 34.26 -1.07 -4.00
N THR A 335 35.19 -0.32 -3.42
CA THR A 335 36.45 0.01 -4.08
C THR A 335 37.01 -1.33 -4.54
N ALA A 336 37.13 -1.51 -5.85
CA ALA A 336 37.71 -2.72 -6.41
C ALA A 336 39.04 -2.94 -5.69
N THR A 337 39.11 -4.00 -4.88
CA THR A 337 40.36 -4.45 -4.33
C THR A 337 41.26 -4.71 -5.53
N PRO A 338 42.44 -4.08 -5.66
CA PRO A 338 43.34 -4.42 -6.73
C PRO A 338 43.58 -5.92 -6.66
N LEU A 339 43.44 -6.59 -7.79
CA LEU A 339 43.71 -8.01 -7.94
C LEU A 339 45.12 -8.26 -7.41
N THR A 340 45.23 -8.83 -6.21
CA THR A 340 46.47 -9.43 -5.77
C THR A 340 46.75 -10.57 -6.72
N GLU A 341 47.77 -10.43 -7.55
CA GLU A 341 48.31 -11.49 -8.38
C GLU A 341 48.53 -12.72 -7.48
N SER A 342 47.81 -13.81 -7.78
CA SER A 342 48.12 -15.11 -7.18
C SER A 342 49.49 -15.55 -7.69
N PRO A 343 50.41 -15.99 -6.81
CA PRO A 343 51.68 -16.52 -7.26
C PRO A 343 51.43 -17.80 -8.05
N LEU A 344 52.05 -17.86 -9.22
CA LEU A 344 52.16 -19.02 -10.10
C LEU A 344 52.43 -20.28 -9.28
N THR A 345 51.54 -21.26 -9.40
CA THR A 345 51.77 -22.62 -8.90
C THR A 345 52.98 -23.20 -9.63
N GLU A 346 54.08 -23.39 -8.92
CA GLU A 346 55.26 -24.10 -9.42
C GLU A 346 54.86 -25.50 -9.90
N ARG A 347 55.25 -25.81 -11.14
CA ARG A 347 55.20 -27.16 -11.70
C ARG A 347 56.14 -28.08 -10.90
N PRO A 348 55.71 -29.29 -10.52
CA PRO A 348 56.62 -30.26 -9.91
C PRO A 348 57.66 -30.76 -10.95
N PRO A 349 58.90 -31.06 -10.52
CA PRO A 349 59.97 -31.52 -11.40
C PRO A 349 59.71 -32.95 -11.90
N PRO A 350 60.26 -33.32 -13.08
CA PRO A 350 60.04 -34.64 -13.67
C PRO A 350 60.79 -35.75 -12.90
N PRO A 351 60.25 -36.99 -12.90
CA PRO A 351 60.87 -38.11 -12.19
C PRO A 351 62.18 -38.56 -12.86
N ALA A 352 63.17 -38.86 -12.01
CA ALA A 352 64.46 -39.40 -12.43
C ALA A 352 64.29 -40.80 -13.04
N ALA A 353 65.00 -41.01 -14.16
CA ALA A 353 65.15 -42.29 -14.80
C ALA A 353 65.95 -43.23 -13.90
N ASP A 354 65.41 -44.43 -13.65
CA ASP A 354 66.23 -45.57 -13.30
C ASP A 354 66.03 -46.67 -14.35
N SER A 355 67.16 -47.14 -14.84
CA SER A 355 67.31 -48.17 -15.83
C SER A 355 67.55 -49.48 -15.12
N ASP A 356 66.63 -50.45 -15.20
CA ASP A 356 67.09 -51.83 -15.27
C ASP A 356 66.12 -52.77 -16.00
N ARG A 357 66.76 -53.80 -16.50
CA ARG A 357 66.45 -54.69 -17.61
C ARG A 357 65.28 -55.64 -17.32
N GLY A 358 64.58 -55.98 -18.40
CA GLY A 358 64.68 -57.35 -18.88
C GLY A 358 63.39 -58.16 -18.96
N ARG A 359 63.11 -58.56 -20.22
CA ARG A 359 62.52 -59.85 -20.64
C ARG A 359 61.07 -60.07 -20.20
N GLY A 360 60.12 -59.98 -21.12
CA GLY A 360 59.78 -61.08 -22.06
C GLY A 360 58.43 -61.62 -21.59
N GLY A 361 57.34 -61.50 -22.34
CA GLY A 361 57.08 -62.11 -23.63
C GLY A 361 55.75 -62.89 -23.47
N GLY A 362 54.88 -62.83 -24.48
CA GLY A 362 53.74 -63.76 -24.60
C GLY A 362 52.35 -63.19 -24.28
N PRO A 363 51.42 -63.13 -25.26
CA PRO A 363 50.04 -62.63 -25.10
C PRO A 363 49.02 -63.81 -25.00
N PRO A 364 47.72 -63.64 -25.32
CA PRO A 364 46.63 -63.30 -24.40
C PRO A 364 45.51 -64.37 -24.36
N ARG A 365 44.69 -64.41 -23.31
CA ARG A 365 43.32 -64.99 -23.27
C ARG A 365 42.60 -64.31 -22.08
N GLY A 366 41.37 -63.82 -22.12
CA GLY A 366 40.20 -64.12 -22.94
C GLY A 366 39.03 -64.36 -21.99
N GLN A 367 37.93 -63.62 -22.22
CA GLN A 367 36.63 -63.58 -21.53
C GLN A 367 36.50 -62.62 -20.34
#